data_AF-A0A662CB30-F1
#
_entry.id   AF-A0A662CB30-F1
#
_cell.length_a   1.000
_cell.length_b   1.000
_cell.length_c   1.000
_cell.angle_alpha   90.00
_cell.angle_beta   90.00
_cell.angle_gamma   90.00
#
_symmetry.space_group_name_H-M   'P 1'
#
loop_
_entity.id
_entity.type
_entity.pdbx_description
1 polymer ?
#
loop_
_entity_poly.entity_id
_entity_poly.type
_entity_poly.pdbx_seq_one_letter_code
_entity_poly.pdbx_strand_id
1 'polypeptide(L)'
;MALTFSDKGYPSLLNDEEVPFSLLIDNQYSDFEGTNNIDKQIDAFLKRWKIEGASLAVTKDERLVYAKGFGTANKETGEDVKPGHLFRIASVSKLITAVAIMKLYEEGMLELDDPVFGEHGILNDSIFRNYVDPRVEEISVRHLLNHTAGWSRYAGDPIFNPLYIARKMNVPAPAAVEDILQYTLTRKLNFEPGTRYSYSNMGYAILGKIIERESGMPYQDYVVMNLLKPLGIHDMHIGKSYYHEKYPNEVRYHSSAGVMTTRAMDGSGEIVPIYYGGNDMELLGPAGGWVA
;
A
#
# COMPACT_ATOMS: atom_id res chain seq x y z
N MET A 1 12.27 -24.55 24.88
CA MET A 1 13.06 -23.35 25.19
C MET A 1 13.14 -22.57 23.89
N ALA A 2 12.33 -21.52 23.73
CA ALA A 2 12.37 -20.70 22.53
C ALA A 2 13.63 -19.85 22.62
N LEU A 3 14.59 -20.07 21.72
CA LEU A 3 15.74 -19.20 21.57
C LEU A 3 15.21 -17.87 21.03
N THR A 4 15.22 -16.85 21.88
CA THR A 4 14.89 -15.50 21.42
C THR A 4 16.13 -14.88 20.77
N PHE A 5 15.93 -13.97 19.82
CA PHE A 5 17.03 -13.16 19.28
C PHE A 5 17.77 -12.39 20.39
N SER A 6 17.09 -12.07 21.50
CA SER A 6 17.71 -11.46 22.68
C SER A 6 18.68 -12.36 23.44
N ASP A 7 18.53 -13.70 23.37
CA ASP A 7 19.34 -14.63 24.16
C ASP A 7 20.74 -14.86 23.57
N LYS A 8 20.95 -14.53 22.28
CA LYS A 8 22.27 -14.66 21.62
C LYS A 8 23.16 -13.41 21.76
N GLY A 9 22.64 -12.33 22.35
CA GLY A 9 23.33 -11.06 22.40
C GLY A 9 23.44 -10.40 21.01
N TYR A 10 23.36 -9.08 20.99
CA TYR A 10 23.70 -8.31 19.80
C TYR A 10 25.19 -8.46 19.50
N PRO A 11 25.62 -8.57 18.24
CA PRO A 11 26.96 -8.12 17.88
C PRO A 11 27.03 -6.64 18.29
N SER A 12 27.92 -6.29 19.22
CA SER A 12 28.23 -4.88 19.47
C SER A 12 28.71 -4.29 18.15
N LEU A 13 27.90 -3.40 17.55
CA LEU A 13 28.30 -2.70 16.34
C LEU A 13 29.51 -1.83 16.69
N LEU A 14 30.65 -2.18 16.10
CA LEU A 14 31.82 -1.33 16.03
C LEU A 14 31.50 -0.26 14.98
N ASN A 15 30.91 0.87 15.41
CA ASN A 15 30.86 2.21 14.77
C ASN A 15 29.48 2.88 14.90
N ASP A 16 29.49 4.20 15.15
CA ASP A 16 28.35 5.10 15.43
C ASP A 16 27.36 5.33 14.26
N GLU A 17 27.25 4.42 13.29
CA GLU A 17 26.15 4.43 12.31
C GLU A 17 25.17 3.32 12.68
N GLU A 18 24.03 3.68 13.29
CA GLU A 18 22.95 2.74 13.61
C GLU A 18 22.39 2.14 12.32
N VAL A 19 22.88 0.97 11.93
CA VAL A 19 22.25 0.16 10.88
C VAL A 19 20.89 -0.30 11.40
N PRO A 20 19.77 0.03 10.70
CA PRO A 20 18.44 -0.41 11.12
C PRO A 20 18.38 -1.91 11.36
N PHE A 21 17.73 -2.33 12.46
CA PHE A 21 17.61 -3.74 12.83
C PHE A 21 17.04 -4.60 11.70
N SER A 22 16.09 -4.07 10.92
CA SER A 22 15.51 -4.75 9.75
C SER A 22 16.54 -5.17 8.71
N LEU A 23 17.65 -4.43 8.57
CA LEU A 23 18.74 -4.74 7.64
C LEU A 23 19.74 -5.76 8.20
N LEU A 24 19.65 -6.06 9.50
CA LEU A 24 20.51 -7.03 10.16
C LEU A 24 19.90 -8.44 10.17
N ILE A 25 18.58 -8.59 10.00
CA ILE A 25 17.91 -9.89 10.06
C ILE A 25 18.20 -10.72 8.80
N ASP A 26 18.67 -11.94 9.00
CA ASP A 26 18.91 -12.92 7.93
C ASP A 26 18.28 -14.28 8.29
N ASN A 27 18.07 -15.12 7.27
CA ASN A 27 17.44 -16.44 7.37
C ASN A 27 18.10 -17.32 8.44
N GLN A 28 19.43 -17.28 8.53
CA GLN A 28 20.22 -18.11 9.44
C GLN A 28 19.86 -17.94 10.92
N TYR A 29 19.28 -16.81 11.32
CA TYR A 29 18.90 -16.61 12.72
C TYR A 29 17.64 -17.37 13.12
N SER A 30 16.86 -17.80 12.14
CA SER A 30 15.68 -18.66 12.32
C SER A 30 15.99 -20.15 12.09
N ASP A 31 17.24 -20.51 11.83
CA ASP A 31 17.67 -21.88 11.56
C ASP A 31 18.05 -22.61 12.87
N PHE A 32 17.06 -23.27 13.48
CA PHE A 32 17.28 -24.16 14.62
C PHE A 32 16.24 -25.28 14.64
N GLU A 33 16.51 -26.36 15.38
CA GLU A 33 15.70 -27.60 15.29
C GLU A 33 14.19 -27.38 15.49
N GLY A 34 13.82 -26.41 16.34
CA GLY A 34 12.43 -26.06 16.64
C GLY A 34 11.65 -25.44 15.48
N THR A 35 12.31 -24.93 14.44
CA THR A 35 11.66 -24.27 13.29
C THR A 35 11.53 -25.17 12.06
N ASN A 36 12.16 -26.35 12.06
CA ASN A 36 12.12 -27.29 10.92
C ASN A 36 10.71 -27.64 10.43
N ASN A 37 9.72 -27.68 11.33
CA ASN A 37 8.35 -27.98 10.95
C ASN A 37 7.64 -26.80 10.27
N ILE A 38 7.92 -25.55 10.69
CA ILE A 38 7.36 -24.37 10.01
C ILE A 38 7.97 -24.27 8.61
N ASP A 39 9.28 -24.49 8.48
CA ASP A 39 9.99 -24.42 7.21
C ASP A 39 9.39 -25.39 6.19
N LYS A 40 9.26 -26.67 6.56
CA LYS A 40 8.67 -27.71 5.69
C LYS A 40 7.24 -27.39 5.25
N GLN A 41 6.44 -26.79 6.12
CA GLN A 41 5.06 -26.43 5.79
C GLN A 41 5.00 -25.26 4.80
N ILE A 42 5.84 -24.24 5.00
CA ILE A 42 5.92 -23.10 4.08
C ILE A 42 6.48 -23.56 2.72
N ASP A 43 7.55 -24.35 2.68
CA ASP A 43 8.08 -24.89 1.42
C ASP A 43 7.04 -25.74 0.67
N ALA A 44 6.30 -26.59 1.38
CA ALA A 44 5.23 -27.38 0.79
C ALA A 44 4.10 -26.49 0.24
N PHE A 45 3.77 -25.40 0.94
CA PHE A 45 2.78 -24.42 0.50
C PHE A 45 3.22 -23.69 -0.77
N LEU A 46 4.46 -23.17 -0.78
CA LEU A 46 5.05 -22.50 -1.94
C LEU A 46 5.06 -23.43 -3.16
N LYS A 47 5.54 -24.67 -2.99
CA LYS A 47 5.58 -25.67 -4.05
C LYS A 47 4.20 -26.02 -4.58
N ARG A 48 3.21 -26.21 -3.70
CA ARG A 48 1.83 -26.57 -4.07
C ARG A 48 1.19 -25.49 -4.94
N TRP A 49 1.40 -24.23 -4.58
CA TRP A 49 0.74 -23.09 -5.23
C TRP A 49 1.62 -22.39 -6.27
N LYS A 50 2.84 -22.90 -6.50
CA LYS A 50 3.84 -22.31 -7.41
C LYS A 50 4.11 -20.84 -7.05
N ILE A 51 4.17 -20.55 -5.75
CA ILE A 51 4.59 -19.27 -5.22
C ILE A 51 6.10 -19.29 -5.21
N GLU A 52 6.72 -18.27 -5.81
CA GLU A 52 8.17 -18.28 -5.98
C GLU A 52 8.93 -17.92 -4.72
N GLY A 53 8.43 -16.93 -3.99
CA GLY A 53 9.12 -16.30 -2.90
C GLY A 53 8.14 -15.78 -1.87
N ALA A 54 8.48 -15.94 -0.59
CA ALA A 54 7.70 -15.41 0.52
C ALA A 54 8.62 -15.04 1.68
N SER A 55 8.23 -14.04 2.47
CA SER A 55 8.85 -13.74 3.76
C SER A 55 7.83 -13.99 4.87
N LEU A 56 8.25 -14.63 5.96
CA LEU A 56 7.42 -14.91 7.13
C LEU A 56 8.10 -14.42 8.39
N ALA A 57 7.38 -13.60 9.15
CA ALA A 57 7.73 -13.21 10.51
C ALA A 57 6.66 -13.68 11.50
N VAL A 58 7.08 -14.18 12.67
CA VAL A 58 6.20 -14.55 13.78
C VAL A 58 6.64 -13.81 15.02
N THR A 59 5.71 -13.12 15.64
CA THR A 59 5.90 -12.45 16.93
C THR A 59 5.11 -13.18 18.01
N LYS A 60 5.66 -13.20 19.22
CA LYS A 60 5.00 -13.72 20.42
C LYS A 60 5.45 -12.90 21.63
N ASP A 61 4.50 -12.46 22.44
CA ASP A 61 4.77 -11.66 23.64
C ASP A 61 5.69 -10.47 23.31
N GLU A 62 5.33 -9.74 22.24
CA GLU A 62 6.04 -8.56 21.72
C GLU A 62 7.47 -8.82 21.21
N ARG A 63 7.86 -10.09 21.05
CA ARG A 63 9.19 -10.48 20.55
C ARG A 63 9.10 -11.13 19.20
N LEU A 64 10.03 -10.77 18.31
CA LEU A 64 10.26 -11.51 17.08
C LEU A 64 10.91 -12.86 17.43
N VAL A 65 10.18 -13.95 17.19
CA VAL A 65 10.63 -15.32 17.51
C VAL A 65 11.02 -16.11 16.26
N TYR A 66 10.66 -15.61 15.08
CA TYR A 66 10.97 -16.22 13.80
C TYR A 66 10.88 -15.17 12.69
N ALA A 67 11.86 -15.14 11.80
CA ALA A 67 11.86 -14.33 10.59
C ALA A 67 12.69 -15.02 9.50
N LYS A 68 12.04 -15.44 8.41
CA LYS A 68 12.71 -16.18 7.35
C LYS A 68 12.08 -15.92 5.99
N GLY A 69 12.93 -15.75 4.99
CA GLY A 69 12.59 -15.78 3.58
C GLY A 69 12.63 -17.21 3.02
N PHE A 70 11.74 -17.48 2.09
CA PHE A 70 11.55 -18.77 1.44
C PHE A 70 11.50 -18.58 -0.07
N GLY A 71 12.09 -19.52 -0.81
CA GLY A 71 12.12 -19.48 -2.27
C GLY A 71 13.03 -18.38 -2.82
N THR A 72 12.77 -17.91 -4.06
CA THR A 72 13.65 -16.95 -4.74
C THR A 72 13.04 -15.55 -4.81
N ALA A 73 13.84 -14.53 -4.45
CA ALA A 73 13.52 -13.12 -4.65
C ALA A 73 13.67 -12.74 -6.13
N ASN A 74 14.61 -13.39 -6.83
CA ASN A 74 14.82 -13.19 -8.26
C ASN A 74 15.28 -14.49 -8.93
N LYS A 75 14.39 -15.07 -9.73
CA LYS A 75 14.64 -16.29 -10.52
C LYS A 75 15.86 -16.20 -11.43
N GLU A 76 16.12 -15.03 -11.99
CA GLU A 76 17.16 -14.87 -13.01
C GLU A 76 18.56 -14.84 -12.38
N THR A 77 18.68 -14.32 -11.17
CA THR A 77 19.94 -14.30 -10.42
C THR A 77 20.09 -15.50 -9.48
N GLY A 78 18.98 -16.19 -9.17
CA GLY A 78 18.94 -17.24 -8.15
C GLY A 78 19.06 -16.69 -6.73
N GLU A 79 18.77 -15.41 -6.53
CA GLU A 79 18.81 -14.78 -5.21
C GLU A 79 17.66 -15.32 -4.34
N ASP A 80 18.01 -15.87 -3.18
CA ASP A 80 17.05 -16.36 -2.19
C ASP A 80 16.34 -15.21 -1.49
N VAL A 81 15.05 -15.38 -1.16
CA VAL A 81 14.34 -14.39 -0.34
C VAL A 81 14.98 -14.29 1.04
N LYS A 82 15.09 -13.06 1.54
CA LYS A 82 15.54 -12.71 2.90
C LYS A 82 14.47 -11.89 3.63
N PRO A 83 14.52 -11.81 4.97
CA PRO A 83 13.52 -11.08 5.75
C PRO A 83 13.46 -9.58 5.42
N GLY A 84 14.56 -8.98 4.96
CA GLY A 84 14.64 -7.56 4.57
C GLY A 84 14.37 -7.26 3.09
N HIS A 85 13.90 -8.23 2.30
CA HIS A 85 13.44 -7.94 0.93
C HIS A 85 12.07 -7.27 0.95
N LEU A 86 11.87 -6.30 0.06
CA LEU A 86 10.62 -5.56 -0.09
C LEU A 86 9.67 -6.27 -1.07
N PHE A 87 8.39 -6.27 -0.71
CA PHE A 87 7.27 -6.77 -1.48
C PHE A 87 6.22 -5.67 -1.63
N ARG A 88 5.58 -5.59 -2.80
CA ARG A 88 4.33 -4.83 -2.96
C ARG A 88 3.25 -5.46 -2.10
N ILE A 89 2.86 -4.75 -1.04
CA ILE A 89 1.90 -5.26 -0.04
C ILE A 89 0.43 -5.00 -0.42
N ALA A 90 0.19 -4.38 -1.58
CA ALA A 90 -1.13 -4.11 -2.13
C ALA A 90 -2.05 -3.51 -1.04
N SER A 91 -3.26 -4.04 -0.89
CA SER A 91 -4.29 -3.47 0.00
C SER A 91 -3.97 -3.50 1.50
N VAL A 92 -2.87 -4.12 1.94
CA VAL A 92 -2.34 -3.92 3.31
C VAL A 92 -1.98 -2.44 3.53
N SER A 93 -1.62 -1.71 2.46
CA SER A 93 -1.44 -0.25 2.42
C SER A 93 -2.55 0.53 3.13
N LYS A 94 -3.80 0.05 3.03
CA LYS A 94 -4.95 0.72 3.64
C LYS A 94 -4.84 0.82 5.15
N LEU A 95 -4.30 -0.20 5.80
CA LEU A 95 -4.14 -0.16 7.25
C LEU A 95 -3.21 0.97 7.67
N ILE A 96 -2.14 1.21 6.91
CA ILE A 96 -1.20 2.32 7.14
C ILE A 96 -1.91 3.66 6.99
N THR A 97 -2.70 3.85 5.93
CA THR A 97 -3.51 5.07 5.74
C THR A 97 -4.55 5.25 6.85
N ALA A 98 -5.23 4.17 7.25
CA ALA A 98 -6.23 4.23 8.32
C ALA A 98 -5.59 4.67 9.65
N VAL A 99 -4.42 4.13 9.99
CA VAL A 99 -3.68 4.56 11.19
C VAL A 99 -3.23 6.03 11.07
N ALA A 100 -2.80 6.48 9.89
CA ALA A 100 -2.46 7.89 9.67
C ALA A 100 -3.66 8.83 9.88
N ILE A 101 -4.86 8.45 9.44
CA ILE A 101 -6.11 9.18 9.70
C ILE A 101 -6.46 9.17 11.20
N MET A 102 -6.35 8.00 11.85
CA MET A 102 -6.61 7.91 13.29
C MET A 102 -5.64 8.76 14.11
N LYS A 103 -4.39 8.91 13.65
CA LYS A 103 -3.42 9.81 14.27
C LYS A 103 -3.83 11.27 14.16
N LEU A 104 -4.28 11.72 12.97
CA LEU A 104 -4.83 13.07 12.80
C LEU A 104 -6.05 13.31 13.70
N TYR A 105 -6.90 12.29 13.85
CA TYR A 105 -8.04 12.34 14.78
C TYR A 105 -7.60 12.45 16.24
N GLU A 106 -6.64 11.65 16.70
CA GLU A 106 -6.09 11.72 18.06
C GLU A 106 -5.41 13.07 18.36
N GLU A 107 -4.82 13.69 17.35
CA GLU A 107 -4.20 15.02 17.42
C GLU A 107 -5.23 16.17 17.35
N GLY A 108 -6.52 15.85 17.19
CA GLY A 108 -7.61 16.82 17.12
C GLY A 108 -7.61 17.65 15.83
N MET A 109 -6.96 17.15 14.77
CA MET A 109 -6.89 17.83 13.47
C MET A 109 -8.14 17.59 12.62
N LEU A 110 -8.84 16.48 12.84
CA LEU A 110 -10.13 16.17 12.20
C LEU A 110 -11.01 15.34 13.13
N GLU A 111 -12.31 15.34 12.89
CA GLU A 111 -13.26 14.41 13.47
C GLU A 111 -13.66 13.33 12.46
N LEU A 112 -13.95 12.11 12.93
CA LEU A 112 -14.33 11.02 12.02
C LEU A 112 -15.65 11.27 11.28
N ASP A 113 -16.53 12.09 11.85
CA ASP A 113 -17.82 12.45 11.28
C ASP A 113 -17.78 13.76 10.49
N ASP A 114 -16.59 14.37 10.31
CA ASP A 114 -16.43 15.55 9.47
C ASP A 114 -16.82 15.26 8.02
N PRO A 115 -17.56 16.19 7.37
CA PRO A 115 -17.88 16.08 5.97
C PRO A 115 -16.61 16.18 5.13
N VAL A 116 -16.52 15.34 4.11
CA VAL A 116 -15.33 15.32 3.22
C VAL A 116 -15.45 16.39 2.13
N PHE A 117 -16.66 16.57 1.59
CA PHE A 117 -16.95 17.48 0.48
C PHE A 117 -17.95 18.56 0.90
N GLY A 118 -18.15 19.55 0.02
CA GLY A 118 -19.05 20.69 0.25
C GLY A 118 -18.32 21.93 0.74
N GLU A 119 -19.07 23.00 1.02
CA GLU A 119 -18.51 24.29 1.46
C GLU A 119 -17.76 24.17 2.79
N HIS A 120 -18.26 23.32 3.68
CA HIS A 120 -17.70 23.07 5.01
C HIS A 120 -16.93 21.74 5.09
N GLY A 121 -16.68 21.09 3.95
CA GLY A 121 -15.93 19.84 3.90
C GLY A 121 -14.42 20.06 4.04
N ILE A 122 -13.69 19.02 4.42
CA ILE A 122 -12.22 19.02 4.46
C ILE A 122 -11.63 19.36 3.07
N LEU A 123 -12.15 18.72 2.03
CA LEU A 123 -11.75 18.92 0.63
C LEU A 123 -12.69 19.92 -0.06
N ASN A 124 -12.72 21.17 0.43
CA ASN A 124 -13.59 22.24 -0.06
C ASN A 124 -13.02 23.06 -1.25
N ASP A 125 -11.87 22.66 -1.80
CA ASP A 125 -11.30 23.33 -2.97
C ASP A 125 -12.30 23.34 -4.14
N SER A 126 -12.29 24.41 -4.94
CA SER A 126 -13.29 24.63 -5.99
C SER A 126 -13.42 23.48 -6.98
N ILE A 127 -12.32 22.76 -7.24
CA ILE A 127 -12.28 21.60 -8.13
C ILE A 127 -13.13 20.42 -7.63
N PHE A 128 -13.33 20.28 -6.31
CA PHE A 128 -14.11 19.19 -5.72
C PHE A 128 -15.56 19.58 -5.44
N ARG A 129 -15.97 20.83 -5.75
CA ARG A 129 -17.35 21.30 -5.56
C ARG A 129 -18.26 21.07 -6.77
N ASN A 130 -17.73 20.52 -7.86
CA ASN A 130 -18.51 20.19 -9.06
C ASN A 130 -18.96 18.73 -9.04
N TYR A 131 -19.90 18.39 -8.15
CA TYR A 131 -20.52 17.07 -8.06
C TYR A 131 -21.95 17.06 -8.62
N VAL A 132 -22.35 15.94 -9.21
CA VAL A 132 -23.71 15.78 -9.78
C VAL A 132 -24.75 15.28 -8.77
N ASP A 133 -24.30 14.76 -7.63
CA ASP A 133 -25.13 14.14 -6.60
C ASP A 133 -24.87 14.81 -5.26
N PRO A 134 -25.81 15.60 -4.71
CA PRO A 134 -25.58 16.38 -3.49
C PRO A 134 -25.31 15.51 -2.26
N ARG A 135 -25.69 14.23 -2.27
CA ARG A 135 -25.42 13.28 -1.18
C ARG A 135 -23.92 13.05 -0.94
N VAL A 136 -23.04 13.47 -1.85
CA VAL A 136 -21.60 13.42 -1.59
C VAL A 136 -21.19 14.30 -0.40
N GLU A 137 -21.96 15.34 -0.07
CA GLU A 137 -21.73 16.17 1.12
C GLU A 137 -22.01 15.42 2.44
N GLU A 138 -22.75 14.30 2.39
CA GLU A 138 -23.03 13.43 3.54
C GLU A 138 -21.92 12.38 3.76
N ILE A 139 -20.91 12.33 2.88
CA ILE A 139 -19.77 11.44 3.03
C ILE A 139 -18.85 12.00 4.13
N SER A 140 -18.67 11.24 5.20
CA SER A 140 -17.71 11.55 6.26
C SER A 140 -16.40 10.78 6.11
N VAL A 141 -15.38 11.19 6.86
CA VAL A 141 -14.10 10.47 6.97
C VAL A 141 -14.33 9.00 7.36
N ARG A 142 -15.25 8.75 8.32
CA ARG A 142 -15.68 7.41 8.74
C ARG A 142 -16.23 6.58 7.59
N HIS A 143 -17.05 7.19 6.72
CA HIS A 143 -17.62 6.50 5.56
C HIS A 143 -16.55 6.05 4.55
N LEU A 144 -15.45 6.81 4.43
CA LEU A 144 -14.31 6.40 3.60
C LEU A 144 -13.54 5.24 4.24
N LEU A 145 -13.21 5.33 5.54
CA LEU A 145 -12.47 4.32 6.30
C LEU A 145 -13.15 2.94 6.27
N ASN A 146 -14.47 2.91 6.45
CA ASN A 146 -15.25 1.68 6.54
C ASN A 146 -15.87 1.22 5.20
N HIS A 147 -15.49 1.86 4.08
CA HIS A 147 -15.99 1.54 2.73
C HIS A 147 -17.52 1.67 2.56
N THR A 148 -18.13 2.71 3.14
CA THR A 148 -19.57 2.97 3.02
C THR A 148 -19.93 4.31 2.37
N ALA A 149 -18.98 4.95 1.67
CA ALA A 149 -19.13 6.27 1.04
C ALA A 149 -20.12 6.36 -0.15
N GLY A 150 -20.88 5.31 -0.48
CA GLY A 150 -21.94 5.38 -1.49
C GLY A 150 -21.55 4.94 -2.90
N TRP A 151 -20.26 4.84 -3.24
CA TRP A 151 -19.81 4.31 -4.53
C TRP A 151 -19.66 2.79 -4.53
N SER A 152 -20.07 2.15 -5.62
CA SER A 152 -19.88 0.71 -5.86
C SER A 152 -18.85 0.45 -6.96
N ARG A 153 -18.31 -0.77 -6.98
CA ARG A 153 -17.41 -1.23 -8.05
C ARG A 153 -18.12 -1.73 -9.32
N TYR A 154 -19.44 -1.50 -9.44
CA TYR A 154 -20.22 -1.98 -10.60
C TYR A 154 -19.66 -1.44 -11.93
N ALA A 155 -19.22 -0.18 -11.96
CA ALA A 155 -18.63 0.45 -13.14
C ALA A 155 -17.10 0.29 -13.22
N GLY A 156 -16.53 -0.63 -12.44
CA GLY A 156 -15.09 -0.75 -12.24
C GLY A 156 -14.56 0.16 -11.14
N ASP A 157 -13.26 0.03 -10.86
CA ASP A 157 -12.56 0.83 -9.87
C ASP A 157 -11.83 1.98 -10.58
N PRO A 158 -12.14 3.25 -10.30
CA PRO A 158 -11.58 4.38 -11.03
C PRO A 158 -10.05 4.51 -10.87
N ILE A 159 -9.48 4.07 -9.74
CA ILE A 159 -8.02 4.08 -9.50
C ILE A 159 -7.27 3.17 -10.48
N PHE A 160 -7.92 2.12 -10.98
CA PHE A 160 -7.34 1.22 -11.98
C PHE A 160 -7.65 1.63 -13.44
N ASN A 161 -8.24 2.81 -13.65
CA ASN A 161 -8.62 3.29 -14.99
C ASN A 161 -8.04 4.67 -15.36
N PRO A 162 -6.78 5.00 -15.01
CA PRO A 162 -6.23 6.35 -15.21
C PRO A 162 -6.20 6.77 -16.68
N LEU A 163 -5.88 5.86 -17.61
CA LEU A 163 -5.86 6.17 -19.04
C LEU A 163 -7.24 6.47 -19.63
N TYR A 164 -8.27 5.77 -19.16
CA TYR A 164 -9.64 6.00 -19.61
C TYR A 164 -10.14 7.35 -19.09
N ILE A 165 -9.87 7.63 -17.82
CA ILE A 165 -10.26 8.89 -17.18
C ILE A 165 -9.53 10.06 -17.81
N ALA A 166 -8.21 9.94 -18.07
CA ALA A 166 -7.42 10.97 -18.74
C ALA A 166 -8.05 11.40 -20.08
N ARG A 167 -8.45 10.42 -20.91
CA ARG A 167 -9.15 10.69 -22.18
C ARG A 167 -10.53 11.32 -21.99
N LYS A 168 -11.27 10.91 -20.95
CA LYS A 168 -12.63 11.42 -20.69
C LYS A 168 -12.63 12.84 -20.14
N MET A 169 -11.65 13.16 -19.30
CA MET A 169 -11.46 14.47 -18.69
C MET A 169 -10.62 15.42 -19.57
N ASN A 170 -10.03 14.90 -20.67
CA ASN A 170 -9.12 15.63 -21.56
C ASN A 170 -7.91 16.22 -20.82
N VAL A 171 -7.26 15.39 -19.99
CA VAL A 171 -6.05 15.70 -19.22
C VAL A 171 -4.90 14.78 -19.66
N PRO A 172 -3.63 15.10 -19.32
CA PRO A 172 -2.50 14.22 -19.58
C PRO A 172 -2.70 12.81 -19.00
N ALA A 173 -2.08 11.82 -19.64
CA ALA A 173 -2.03 10.45 -19.14
C ALA A 173 -0.71 10.23 -18.36
N PRO A 174 -0.72 9.45 -17.25
CA PRO A 174 -1.91 8.96 -16.54
C PRO A 174 -2.69 10.12 -15.88
N ALA A 175 -4.00 9.94 -15.68
CA ALA A 175 -4.79 10.92 -14.93
C ALA A 175 -4.31 11.01 -13.48
N ALA A 176 -4.15 12.24 -12.97
CA ALA A 176 -3.80 12.45 -11.57
C ALA A 176 -4.95 12.04 -10.63
N VAL A 177 -4.65 11.84 -9.34
CA VAL A 177 -5.66 11.46 -8.35
C VAL A 177 -6.79 12.50 -8.25
N GLU A 178 -6.48 13.78 -8.43
CA GLU A 178 -7.44 14.88 -8.44
C GLU A 178 -8.37 14.81 -9.65
N ASP A 179 -7.86 14.43 -10.83
CA ASP A 179 -8.67 14.24 -12.04
C ASP A 179 -9.60 13.04 -11.89
N ILE A 180 -9.12 11.97 -11.26
CA ILE A 180 -9.88 10.77 -10.96
C ILE A 180 -10.97 11.05 -9.92
N LEU A 181 -10.67 11.85 -8.90
CA LEU A 181 -11.64 12.31 -7.91
C LEU A 181 -12.71 13.19 -8.55
N GLN A 182 -12.32 14.20 -9.33
CA GLN A 182 -13.27 15.04 -10.09
C GLN A 182 -14.16 14.19 -10.98
N TYR A 183 -13.57 13.26 -11.75
CA TYR A 183 -14.31 12.30 -12.55
C TYR A 183 -15.31 11.49 -11.73
N THR A 184 -14.91 11.02 -10.55
CA THR A 184 -15.77 10.23 -9.65
C THR A 184 -16.95 11.07 -9.14
N LEU A 185 -16.73 12.35 -8.81
CA LEU A 185 -17.76 13.28 -8.36
C LEU A 185 -18.79 13.63 -9.46
N THR A 186 -18.44 13.46 -10.74
CA THR A 186 -19.41 13.59 -11.85
C THR A 186 -20.40 12.42 -11.97
N ARG A 187 -20.32 11.42 -11.08
CA ARG A 187 -21.18 10.23 -11.07
C ARG A 187 -22.05 10.19 -9.82
N LYS A 188 -23.29 9.71 -9.98
CA LYS A 188 -24.21 9.51 -8.85
C LYS A 188 -23.73 8.41 -7.91
N LEU A 189 -24.01 8.56 -6.62
CA LEU A 189 -23.81 7.52 -5.63
C LEU A 189 -24.76 6.35 -5.93
N ASN A 190 -24.27 5.12 -5.73
CA ASN A 190 -25.06 3.91 -5.93
C ASN A 190 -25.98 3.59 -4.76
N PHE A 191 -25.70 4.16 -3.59
CA PHE A 191 -26.50 4.04 -2.37
C PHE A 191 -26.17 5.19 -1.41
N GLU A 192 -27.02 5.39 -0.41
CA GLU A 192 -26.84 6.42 0.62
C GLU A 192 -25.55 6.17 1.45
N PRO A 193 -24.71 7.19 1.69
CA PRO A 193 -23.54 7.04 2.56
C PRO A 193 -23.88 6.39 3.90
N GLY A 194 -23.01 5.51 4.40
CA GLY A 194 -23.20 4.80 5.66
C GLY A 194 -24.16 3.60 5.62
N THR A 195 -25.00 3.46 4.59
CA THR A 195 -26.05 2.41 4.58
C THR A 195 -25.58 1.04 4.09
N ARG A 196 -24.51 0.97 3.29
CA ARG A 196 -24.02 -0.27 2.69
C ARG A 196 -22.50 -0.29 2.57
N TYR A 197 -21.92 -1.47 2.75
CA TYR A 197 -20.51 -1.71 2.49
C TYR A 197 -20.25 -1.96 0.99
N SER A 198 -19.24 -1.28 0.44
CA SER A 198 -18.65 -1.58 -0.86
C SER A 198 -17.18 -1.18 -0.87
N TYR A 199 -16.30 -2.19 -0.88
CA TYR A 199 -14.84 -2.01 -0.96
C TYR A 199 -14.43 -0.98 -2.02
N SER A 200 -13.58 -0.03 -1.64
CA SER A 200 -13.23 1.13 -2.48
C SER A 200 -11.77 1.54 -2.32
N ASN A 201 -11.00 1.51 -3.42
CA ASN A 201 -9.68 2.11 -3.47
C ASN A 201 -9.77 3.64 -3.57
N MET A 202 -10.76 4.17 -4.31
CA MET A 202 -11.02 5.60 -4.39
C MET A 202 -11.24 6.22 -3.01
N GLY A 203 -11.96 5.52 -2.12
CA GLY A 203 -12.16 5.99 -0.74
C GLY A 203 -10.85 6.23 0.00
N TYR A 204 -9.88 5.33 -0.18
CA TYR A 204 -8.55 5.45 0.44
C TYR A 204 -7.66 6.47 -0.27
N ALA A 205 -7.78 6.63 -1.59
CA ALA A 205 -7.14 7.73 -2.30
C ALA A 205 -7.62 9.10 -1.77
N ILE A 206 -8.93 9.24 -1.47
CA ILE A 206 -9.49 10.43 -0.83
C ILE A 206 -8.94 10.60 0.59
N LEU A 207 -8.81 9.53 1.39
CA LEU A 207 -8.16 9.60 2.72
C LEU A 207 -6.71 10.10 2.61
N GLY A 208 -5.96 9.71 1.56
CA GLY A 208 -4.64 10.29 1.28
C GLY A 208 -4.69 11.80 1.08
N LYS A 209 -5.66 12.31 0.30
CA LYS A 209 -5.86 13.76 0.13
C LYS A 209 -6.26 14.48 1.42
N ILE A 210 -7.05 13.84 2.27
CA ILE A 210 -7.39 14.37 3.61
C ILE A 210 -6.12 14.50 4.47
N ILE A 211 -5.26 13.47 4.47
CA ILE A 211 -3.97 13.53 5.19
C ILE A 211 -3.13 14.71 4.70
N GLU A 212 -3.01 14.88 3.38
CA GLU A 212 -2.25 16.00 2.81
C GLU A 212 -2.84 17.35 3.18
N ARG A 213 -4.18 17.46 3.15
CA ARG A 213 -4.90 18.70 3.48
C ARG A 213 -4.70 19.11 4.93
N GLU A 214 -4.90 18.19 5.86
CA GLU A 214 -4.84 18.48 7.29
C GLU A 214 -3.39 18.66 7.77
N SER A 215 -2.47 17.81 7.31
CA SER A 215 -1.07 17.90 7.75
C SER A 215 -0.25 18.97 7.02
N GLY A 216 -0.67 19.39 5.82
CA GLY A 216 0.13 20.23 4.93
C GLY A 216 1.38 19.54 4.34
N MET A 217 1.48 18.21 4.47
CA MET A 217 2.62 17.40 4.02
C MET A 217 2.19 16.44 2.92
N PRO A 218 3.08 16.06 1.97
CA PRO A 218 2.79 14.97 1.05
C PRO A 218 2.45 13.68 1.80
N TYR A 219 1.53 12.87 1.25
CA TYR A 219 1.01 11.68 1.96
C TYR A 219 2.11 10.73 2.45
N GLN A 220 3.06 10.37 1.59
CA GLN A 220 4.17 9.47 1.95
C GLN A 220 5.03 10.10 3.05
N ASP A 221 5.32 11.40 2.95
CA ASP A 221 6.16 12.12 3.91
C ASP A 221 5.51 12.14 5.30
N TYR A 222 4.20 12.43 5.36
CA TYR A 222 3.45 12.38 6.62
C TYR A 222 3.51 10.99 7.25
N VAL A 223 3.24 9.93 6.47
CA VAL A 223 3.27 8.54 6.95
C VAL A 223 4.67 8.16 7.43
N VAL A 224 5.71 8.47 6.65
CA VAL A 224 7.10 8.17 7.01
C VAL A 224 7.49 8.87 8.31
N MET A 225 7.22 10.17 8.43
CA MET A 225 7.66 10.96 9.59
C MET A 225 6.84 10.70 10.85
N ASN A 226 5.52 10.57 10.73
CA ASN A 226 4.63 10.51 11.89
C ASN A 226 4.24 9.09 12.29
N LEU A 227 4.46 8.09 11.43
CA LEU A 227 4.12 6.70 11.73
C LEU A 227 5.33 5.77 11.64
N LEU A 228 6.01 5.71 10.49
CA LEU A 228 7.02 4.67 10.24
C LEU A 228 8.32 4.89 11.02
N LYS A 229 8.92 6.08 10.91
CA LYS A 229 10.18 6.40 11.60
C LYS A 229 10.08 6.28 13.13
N PRO A 230 9.03 6.78 13.80
CA PRO A 230 8.86 6.57 15.25
C PRO A 230 8.76 5.09 15.67
N LEU A 231 8.31 4.22 14.76
CA LEU A 231 8.24 2.76 14.97
C LEU A 231 9.53 2.04 14.56
N GLY A 232 10.58 2.76 14.13
CA GLY A 232 11.83 2.16 13.65
C GLY A 232 11.71 1.49 12.27
N ILE A 233 10.69 1.85 11.48
CA ILE A 233 10.49 1.34 10.12
C ILE A 233 11.16 2.32 9.15
N HIS A 234 12.24 1.88 8.50
CA HIS A 234 13.08 2.73 7.66
C HIS A 234 12.98 2.46 6.16
N ASP A 235 12.42 1.31 5.76
CA ASP A 235 12.55 0.83 4.39
C ASP A 235 11.21 0.56 3.69
N MET A 236 10.13 1.13 4.22
CA MET A 236 8.82 1.12 3.57
C MET A 236 8.66 2.38 2.72
N HIS A 237 8.19 2.23 1.48
CA HIS A 237 8.06 3.34 0.53
C HIS A 237 6.84 3.15 -0.38
N ILE A 238 6.40 4.19 -1.08
CA ILE A 238 5.52 4.00 -2.24
C ILE A 238 6.33 3.38 -3.37
N GLY A 239 5.88 2.24 -3.87
CA GLY A 239 6.53 1.48 -4.92
C GLY A 239 6.53 2.20 -6.26
N LYS A 240 7.45 1.82 -7.14
CA LYS A 240 7.51 2.29 -8.53
C LYS A 240 6.86 1.32 -9.49
N SER A 241 6.31 1.86 -10.58
CA SER A 241 5.50 1.10 -11.54
C SER A 241 6.37 0.18 -12.41
N TYR A 242 7.55 0.63 -12.82
CA TYR A 242 8.46 -0.13 -13.69
C TYR A 242 9.57 -0.86 -12.95
N TYR A 243 10.03 -1.98 -13.51
CA TYR A 243 11.11 -2.79 -12.92
C TYR A 243 12.43 -2.04 -12.80
N HIS A 244 12.77 -1.20 -13.76
CA HIS A 244 14.04 -0.45 -13.76
C HIS A 244 14.08 0.67 -12.71
N GLU A 245 12.94 0.97 -12.09
CA GLU A 245 12.78 1.98 -11.04
C GLU A 245 12.58 1.34 -9.65
N LYS A 246 12.59 0.01 -9.56
CA LYS A 246 12.37 -0.71 -8.30
C LYS A 246 13.42 -0.32 -7.25
N TYR A 247 13.08 -0.51 -5.98
CA TYR A 247 14.05 -0.37 -4.90
C TYR A 247 15.11 -1.49 -4.94
N PRO A 248 16.35 -1.24 -4.47
CA PRO A 248 17.45 -2.22 -4.55
C PRO A 248 17.09 -3.61 -4.00
N ASN A 249 16.48 -3.67 -2.81
CA ASN A 249 16.03 -4.87 -2.12
C ASN A 249 14.58 -5.28 -2.43
N GLU A 250 13.93 -4.68 -3.44
CA GLU A 250 12.61 -5.15 -3.89
C GLU A 250 12.73 -6.42 -4.73
N VAL A 251 11.88 -7.41 -4.43
CA VAL A 251 11.84 -8.68 -5.17
C VAL A 251 11.41 -8.49 -6.62
N ARG A 252 11.68 -9.50 -7.46
CA ARG A 252 11.19 -9.55 -8.83
C ARG A 252 9.84 -10.24 -8.93
N TYR A 253 8.82 -9.48 -9.33
CA TYR A 253 7.48 -10.00 -9.57
C TYR A 253 7.40 -10.80 -10.87
N HIS A 254 6.52 -11.79 -10.85
CA HIS A 254 6.21 -12.65 -11.97
C HIS A 254 4.75 -13.09 -11.85
N SER A 255 4.21 -13.63 -12.94
CA SER A 255 2.86 -14.20 -12.95
C SER A 255 2.96 -15.72 -13.09
N SER A 256 2.32 -16.45 -12.18
CA SER A 256 2.23 -17.91 -12.22
C SER A 256 1.33 -18.41 -13.36
N ALA A 257 0.46 -17.56 -13.89
CA ALA A 257 -0.40 -17.81 -15.06
C ALA A 257 0.29 -17.52 -16.41
N GLY A 258 1.60 -17.24 -16.42
CA GLY A 258 2.33 -16.75 -17.59
C GLY A 258 2.31 -15.23 -17.70
N VAL A 259 3.11 -14.69 -18.63
CA VAL A 259 3.23 -13.23 -18.82
C VAL A 259 1.93 -12.68 -19.37
N MET A 260 1.13 -12.07 -18.50
CA MET A 260 -0.02 -11.26 -18.89
C MET A 260 0.48 -9.86 -19.23
N THR A 261 0.08 -9.34 -20.38
CA THR A 261 0.46 -8.00 -20.83
C THR A 261 -0.74 -7.06 -20.89
N THR A 262 -0.47 -5.77 -20.77
CA THR A 262 -1.45 -4.69 -20.90
C THR A 262 -0.76 -3.48 -21.53
N ARG A 263 -1.53 -2.44 -21.87
CA ARG A 263 -0.96 -1.15 -22.25
C ARG A 263 -0.34 -0.48 -21.03
N ALA A 264 0.83 0.12 -21.21
CA ALA A 264 1.52 0.89 -20.21
C ALA A 264 0.64 2.02 -19.65
N MET A 265 0.66 2.18 -18.33
CA MET A 265 -0.16 3.14 -17.60
C MET A 265 0.21 4.60 -17.88
N ASP A 266 1.41 4.87 -18.42
CA ASP A 266 1.89 6.22 -18.75
C ASP A 266 1.28 6.80 -20.02
N GLY A 267 0.52 6.00 -20.78
CA GLY A 267 -0.08 6.45 -22.03
C GLY A 267 0.86 6.42 -23.24
N SER A 268 2.08 5.90 -23.10
CA SER A 268 3.02 5.67 -24.22
C SER A 268 2.45 4.74 -25.30
N GLY A 269 1.51 3.88 -24.92
CA GLY A 269 0.93 2.85 -25.78
C GLY A 269 1.76 1.58 -25.87
N GLU A 270 2.90 1.52 -25.18
CA GLU A 270 3.72 0.31 -25.09
C GLU A 270 2.95 -0.85 -24.46
N ILE A 271 3.30 -2.07 -24.86
CA ILE A 271 2.74 -3.29 -24.28
C ILE A 271 3.74 -3.82 -23.25
N VAL A 272 3.32 -3.84 -21.99
CA VAL A 272 4.17 -4.17 -20.84
C VAL A 272 3.55 -5.29 -20.01
N PRO A 273 4.33 -6.03 -19.20
CA PRO A 273 3.76 -6.97 -18.25
C PRO A 273 2.82 -6.27 -17.26
N ILE A 274 1.70 -6.90 -16.88
CA ILE A 274 0.71 -6.28 -15.98
C ILE A 274 1.30 -5.88 -14.61
N TYR A 275 2.32 -6.61 -14.16
CA TYR A 275 3.03 -6.37 -12.90
C TYR A 275 4.19 -5.37 -13.03
N TYR A 276 4.55 -4.89 -14.24
CA TYR A 276 5.52 -3.82 -14.44
C TYR A 276 5.03 -2.84 -15.50
N GLY A 277 4.62 -1.65 -15.08
CA GLY A 277 4.05 -0.62 -15.95
C GLY A 277 2.56 -0.78 -16.25
N GLY A 278 1.93 -1.89 -15.86
CA GLY A 278 0.50 -2.11 -16.09
C GLY A 278 -0.44 -1.41 -15.11
N ASN A 279 0.06 -1.05 -13.93
CA ASN A 279 -0.67 -0.30 -12.91
C ASN A 279 0.22 0.84 -12.42
N ASP A 280 -0.40 1.96 -12.07
CA ASP A 280 0.27 3.11 -11.48
C ASP A 280 0.37 2.92 -9.95
N MET A 281 1.56 2.56 -9.49
CA MET A 281 1.84 2.29 -8.07
C MET A 281 1.77 3.57 -7.21
N GLU A 282 2.13 4.71 -7.79
CA GLU A 282 2.14 6.01 -7.11
C GLU A 282 0.71 6.51 -6.93
N LEU A 283 -0.12 6.37 -7.96
CA LEU A 283 -1.56 6.62 -7.87
C LEU A 283 -2.26 5.68 -6.88
N LEU A 284 -1.88 4.39 -6.87
CA LEU A 284 -2.41 3.44 -5.88
C LEU A 284 -2.05 3.85 -4.45
N GLY A 285 -0.88 4.47 -4.25
CA GLY A 285 -0.45 5.18 -3.05
C GLY A 285 -1.13 4.73 -1.74
N PRO A 286 -2.07 5.53 -1.18
CA PRO A 286 -2.78 5.18 0.06
C PRO A 286 -3.59 3.88 0.00
N ALA A 287 -4.16 3.54 -1.15
CA ALA A 287 -5.01 2.37 -1.30
C ALA A 287 -4.23 1.07 -1.49
N GLY A 288 -3.01 1.12 -2.05
CA GLY A 288 -2.30 -0.09 -2.45
C GLY A 288 -0.86 0.07 -2.89
N GLY A 289 -0.28 1.26 -2.75
CA GLY A 289 0.99 1.63 -3.38
C GLY A 289 2.24 1.22 -2.60
N TRP A 290 2.12 0.83 -1.33
CA TRP A 290 3.31 0.58 -0.50
C TRP A 290 4.07 -0.69 -0.90
N VAL A 291 5.39 -0.61 -0.80
CA VAL A 291 6.33 -1.73 -0.73
C VAL A 291 6.89 -1.82 0.68
N ALA A 292 6.99 -3.05 1.23
CA ALA A 292 7.43 -3.32 2.59
C ALA A 292 8.13 -4.68 2.71
#